data_AF-A0A7G5Z2N2-F1
#
_entry.id   AF-A0A7G5Z2N2-F1
#
_cell.length_a   1.000
_cell.length_b   1.000
_cell.length_c   1.000
_cell.angle_alpha   90.00
_cell.angle_beta   90.00
_cell.angle_gamma   90.00
#
_symmetry.space_group_name_H-M   'P 1'
#
loop_
_entity.id
_entity.type
_entity.pdbx_description
1 polymer ?
#
loop_
_entity_poly.entity_id
_entity_poly.type
_entity_poly.pdbx_seq_one_letter_code
_entity_poly.pdbx_strand_id
1 'polypeptide(L)'
;MPFTSAESRLAKLRPLDNRQAAEKALARPNNAPCIFERGFSLYFGDPVDRHPDGICTKDVIERISVEHPFPSRHKFYGFHIGMAFAAAAKQISSLGLRCDSTNAKQSCYSGMTPDSFNIALHFVAGDENASVDETRIAHITLSRVYPEGFLERRTALHQRLTDEIQSRTDRANAWKLITDDDDAMLMDWASHSKPWDDYSESEFVKFANWLKSAGPDERHMAAFLCNWDYGLAPLIWIVRQDDCDIATALYVFFGCDPAYHLEFEGDRSRVSHSIEAFDLMMEAKDRMENGFYERSEIYFDTQNDMRIIAKYKPTQRQLDAVLPKNIKPVYEGRRIDRENRFGGLRSPSFVID
;
A
#
# COMPACT_ATOMS: atom_id res chain seq x y z
N MET A 1 3.73 -14.31 -49.86
CA MET A 1 2.81 -13.17 -50.01
C MET A 1 2.72 -12.47 -48.66
N PRO A 2 2.81 -11.13 -48.58
CA PRO A 2 2.67 -10.44 -47.31
C PRO A 2 1.19 -10.47 -46.92
N PHE A 3 0.89 -10.91 -45.71
CA PHE A 3 -0.44 -10.73 -45.13
C PHE A 3 -0.62 -9.24 -44.88
N THR A 4 -1.34 -8.54 -45.75
CA THR A 4 -1.96 -7.27 -45.40
C THR A 4 -3.07 -7.59 -44.42
N SER A 5 -2.71 -7.62 -43.15
CA SER A 5 -3.64 -7.77 -42.05
C SER A 5 -4.61 -6.58 -42.10
N ALA A 6 -5.90 -6.85 -42.02
CA ALA A 6 -6.76 -5.91 -41.33
C ALA A 6 -6.18 -5.85 -39.90
N GLU A 7 -5.38 -4.82 -39.62
CA GLU A 7 -4.81 -4.59 -38.30
C GLU A 7 -5.93 -4.72 -37.27
N SER A 8 -5.88 -5.75 -36.43
CA SER A 8 -6.74 -5.80 -35.26
C SER A 8 -6.48 -4.52 -34.47
N ARG A 9 -7.54 -3.81 -34.04
CA ARG A 9 -7.41 -2.63 -33.16
C ARG A 9 -6.59 -2.94 -31.90
N LEU A 10 -6.49 -4.21 -31.52
CA LEU A 10 -5.69 -4.72 -30.41
C LEU A 10 -4.24 -5.11 -30.78
N ALA A 11 -3.86 -5.24 -32.06
CA ALA A 11 -2.43 -5.31 -32.44
C ALA A 11 -1.69 -3.98 -32.16
N LYS A 12 -2.49 -2.91 -31.95
CA LYS A 12 -2.05 -1.61 -31.42
C LYS A 12 -2.02 -1.54 -29.90
N LEU A 13 -2.50 -2.58 -29.21
CA LEU A 13 -2.30 -2.79 -27.78
C LEU A 13 -1.12 -3.71 -27.61
N ARG A 14 0.06 -3.14 -27.85
CA ARG A 14 1.28 -3.82 -27.43
C ARG A 14 1.24 -3.79 -25.90
N PRO A 15 1.54 -4.85 -25.17
CA PRO A 15 1.62 -4.79 -23.70
C PRO A 15 2.70 -3.87 -23.11
N LEU A 16 3.44 -3.15 -23.95
CA LEU A 16 4.21 -1.97 -23.57
C LEU A 16 3.33 -0.70 -23.45
N ASP A 17 2.06 -0.78 -23.81
CA ASP A 17 1.09 0.29 -23.69
C ASP A 17 0.57 0.34 -22.26
N ASN A 18 0.49 1.56 -21.73
CA ASN A 18 -0.05 1.79 -20.42
C ASN A 18 -1.58 1.58 -20.38
N ARG A 19 -2.12 1.56 -19.17
CA ARG A 19 -3.56 1.41 -18.90
C ARG A 19 -4.43 2.33 -19.76
N GLN A 20 -4.02 3.59 -19.92
CA GLN A 20 -4.77 4.60 -20.67
C GLN A 20 -4.86 4.27 -22.16
N ALA A 21 -3.77 3.75 -22.75
CA ALA A 21 -3.76 3.30 -24.14
C ALA A 21 -4.63 2.04 -24.34
N ALA A 22 -4.60 1.09 -23.40
CA ALA A 22 -5.48 -0.07 -23.37
C ALA A 22 -6.97 0.30 -23.32
N GLU A 23 -7.33 1.19 -22.39
CA GLU A 23 -8.69 1.70 -22.25
C GLU A 23 -9.15 2.43 -23.52
N LYS A 24 -8.28 3.23 -24.15
CA LYS A 24 -8.59 3.96 -25.38
C LYS A 24 -8.84 3.04 -26.58
N ALA A 25 -8.07 1.97 -26.76
CA ALA A 25 -8.26 1.07 -27.89
C ALA A 25 -9.52 0.18 -27.76
N LEU A 26 -9.97 -0.04 -26.52
CA LEU A 26 -11.16 -0.82 -26.19
C LEU A 26 -12.42 0.04 -26.02
N ALA A 27 -12.28 1.37 -26.07
CA ALA A 27 -13.38 2.31 -25.92
C ALA A 27 -14.46 2.16 -27.01
N ARG A 28 -15.72 2.41 -26.60
CA ARG A 28 -16.86 2.47 -27.53
C ARG A 28 -16.75 3.71 -28.44
N PRO A 29 -17.33 3.69 -29.66
CA PRO A 29 -17.31 4.83 -30.58
C PRO A 29 -17.90 6.15 -30.02
N ASN A 30 -18.65 6.10 -28.92
CA ASN A 30 -19.42 7.24 -28.39
C ASN A 30 -18.90 7.77 -27.03
N ASN A 31 -17.61 7.59 -26.70
CA ASN A 31 -16.97 8.15 -25.50
C ASN A 31 -17.64 7.81 -24.14
N ALA A 32 -18.41 6.72 -24.06
CA ALA A 32 -18.86 6.22 -22.76
C ALA A 32 -17.67 5.62 -22.00
N PRO A 33 -17.47 5.95 -20.72
CA PRO A 33 -16.35 5.41 -19.94
C PRO A 33 -16.37 3.87 -19.96
N CYS A 34 -15.21 3.27 -20.24
CA CYS A 34 -14.98 1.83 -20.15
C CYS A 34 -15.03 1.41 -18.68
N ILE A 35 -16.24 1.23 -18.14
CA ILE A 35 -16.43 0.31 -17.02
C ILE A 35 -16.14 -1.06 -17.62
N PHE A 36 -14.99 -1.65 -17.25
CA PHE A 36 -14.48 -2.94 -17.70
C PHE A 36 -15.62 -3.87 -18.16
N GLU A 37 -15.63 -4.22 -19.46
CA GLU A 37 -16.61 -5.18 -19.96
C GLU A 37 -16.51 -6.46 -19.12
N ARG A 38 -17.64 -7.06 -18.74
CA ARG A 38 -17.62 -8.31 -17.97
C ARG A 38 -16.71 -9.32 -18.69
N GLY A 39 -15.84 -9.98 -17.93
CA GLY A 39 -14.89 -10.93 -18.48
C GLY A 39 -13.69 -10.31 -19.21
N PHE A 40 -13.26 -9.09 -18.87
CA PHE A 40 -11.98 -8.54 -19.32
C PHE A 40 -11.10 -8.16 -18.13
N SER A 41 -9.82 -8.55 -18.15
CA SER A 41 -8.86 -8.24 -17.11
C SER A 41 -7.48 -7.92 -17.68
N LEU A 42 -6.89 -6.83 -17.19
CA LEU A 42 -5.50 -6.46 -17.42
C LEU A 42 -4.71 -6.74 -16.14
N TYR A 43 -3.58 -7.43 -16.28
CA TYR A 43 -2.63 -7.62 -15.20
C TYR A 43 -1.39 -6.81 -15.53
N PHE A 44 -1.06 -5.90 -14.63
CA PHE A 44 0.12 -5.05 -14.72
C PHE A 44 1.25 -5.64 -13.88
N GLY A 45 2.48 -5.22 -14.16
CA GLY A 45 3.61 -5.59 -13.33
C GLY A 45 3.51 -4.95 -11.94
N ASP A 46 4.21 -5.54 -10.98
CA ASP A 46 4.17 -5.09 -9.58
C ASP A 46 4.67 -3.64 -9.47
N PRO A 47 3.93 -2.69 -8.86
CA PRO A 47 4.30 -1.29 -8.78
C PRO A 47 5.66 -0.96 -8.18
N VAL A 48 6.29 -1.91 -7.49
CA VAL A 48 7.64 -1.73 -6.91
C VAL A 48 8.74 -1.91 -7.97
N ASP A 49 8.43 -2.47 -9.14
CA ASP A 49 9.45 -2.77 -10.14
C ASP A 49 9.69 -1.59 -11.10
N ARG A 50 10.97 -1.23 -11.29
CA ARG A 50 11.41 -0.48 -12.47
C ARG A 50 11.94 -1.48 -13.49
N HIS A 51 11.42 -1.42 -14.71
CA HIS A 51 12.01 -2.09 -15.86
C HIS A 51 13.49 -1.67 -15.98
N PRO A 52 14.39 -2.53 -16.49
CA PRO A 52 15.79 -2.19 -16.75
C PRO A 52 16.00 -0.91 -17.59
N ASP A 53 14.98 -0.52 -18.36
CA ASP A 53 14.98 0.68 -19.21
C ASP A 53 14.39 1.92 -18.48
N GLY A 54 14.14 1.83 -17.16
CA GLY A 54 13.61 2.92 -16.34
C GLY A 54 12.09 3.08 -16.34
N ILE A 55 11.34 2.21 -17.01
CA ILE A 55 9.87 2.26 -17.08
C ILE A 55 9.27 1.61 -15.82
N CYS A 56 8.31 2.26 -15.16
CA CYS A 56 7.60 1.64 -14.04
C CYS A 56 6.73 0.48 -14.56
N THR A 57 6.93 -0.72 -14.04
CA THR A 57 6.22 -1.93 -14.48
C THR A 57 4.71 -1.89 -14.21
N LYS A 58 4.24 -1.02 -13.29
CA LYS A 58 2.81 -0.73 -13.10
C LYS A 58 2.13 -0.21 -14.36
N ASP A 59 2.92 0.37 -15.26
CA ASP A 59 2.45 0.90 -16.53
C ASP A 59 2.66 -0.07 -17.69
N VAL A 60 3.18 -1.28 -17.42
CA VAL A 60 3.40 -2.33 -18.40
C VAL A 60 2.37 -3.44 -18.18
N ILE A 61 1.66 -3.81 -19.24
CA ILE A 61 0.69 -4.90 -19.19
C ILE A 61 1.46 -6.22 -19.30
N GLU A 62 1.42 -7.07 -18.29
CA GLU A 62 2.07 -8.40 -18.33
C GLU A 62 1.17 -9.46 -18.96
N ARG A 63 -0.15 -9.33 -18.71
CA ARG A 63 -1.15 -10.29 -19.18
C ARG A 63 -2.47 -9.61 -19.49
N ILE A 64 -3.07 -10.00 -20.61
CA ILE A 64 -4.44 -9.68 -21.00
C ILE A 64 -5.27 -10.96 -20.91
N SER A 65 -6.38 -10.92 -20.18
CA SER A 65 -7.30 -12.05 -20.02
C SER A 65 -8.70 -11.64 -20.45
N VAL A 66 -9.33 -12.47 -21.28
CA VAL A 66 -10.65 -12.22 -21.83
C VAL A 66 -11.47 -13.50 -21.70
N GLU A 67 -12.62 -13.45 -21.04
CA GLU A 67 -13.48 -14.58 -20.72
C GLU A 67 -14.95 -14.30 -21.03
N HIS A 68 -15.76 -15.34 -21.19
CA HIS A 68 -17.19 -15.19 -21.40
C HIS A 68 -17.88 -14.62 -20.13
N PRO A 69 -18.80 -13.63 -20.24
CA PRO A 69 -19.34 -13.05 -21.47
C PRO A 69 -18.56 -11.81 -21.95
N PHE A 70 -17.76 -11.94 -23.02
CA PHE A 70 -17.09 -10.82 -23.68
C PHE A 70 -17.55 -10.70 -25.15
N PRO A 71 -17.72 -9.48 -25.71
CA PRO A 71 -18.30 -9.31 -27.04
C PRO A 71 -17.44 -9.90 -28.18
N SER A 72 -18.06 -10.73 -29.02
CA SER A 72 -17.42 -11.42 -30.16
C SER A 72 -16.87 -10.49 -31.27
N ARG A 73 -17.22 -9.20 -31.24
CA ARG A 73 -16.68 -8.18 -32.15
C ARG A 73 -15.19 -7.93 -31.94
N HIS A 74 -14.66 -8.22 -30.75
CA HIS A 74 -13.25 -8.05 -30.43
C HIS A 74 -12.49 -9.32 -30.76
N LYS A 75 -11.49 -9.19 -31.66
CA LYS A 75 -10.68 -10.32 -32.14
C LYS A 75 -9.23 -10.21 -31.70
N PHE A 76 -8.68 -11.30 -31.18
CA PHE A 76 -7.30 -11.48 -30.75
C PHE A 76 -6.62 -12.47 -31.68
N TYR A 77 -5.72 -12.00 -32.55
CA TYR A 77 -5.06 -12.84 -33.57
C TYR A 77 -6.03 -13.66 -34.44
N GLY A 78 -7.22 -13.12 -34.68
CA GLY A 78 -8.30 -13.77 -35.43
C GLY A 78 -9.34 -14.50 -34.58
N PHE A 79 -9.06 -14.76 -33.29
CA PHE A 79 -9.95 -15.46 -32.36
C PHE A 79 -10.89 -14.49 -31.61
N HIS A 80 -12.05 -14.96 -31.18
CA HIS A 80 -12.92 -14.21 -30.27
C HIS A 80 -13.66 -15.16 -29.33
N ILE A 81 -14.15 -14.64 -28.20
CA ILE A 81 -14.99 -15.42 -27.29
C ILE A 81 -16.25 -15.93 -28.01
N GLY A 82 -16.59 -17.19 -27.77
CA GLY A 82 -17.68 -17.91 -28.42
C GLY A 82 -17.38 -18.47 -29.81
N MET A 83 -16.16 -18.27 -30.35
CA MET A 83 -15.73 -18.88 -31.61
C MET A 83 -15.70 -20.41 -31.46
N ALA A 84 -16.35 -21.13 -32.38
CA ALA A 84 -16.35 -22.59 -32.40
C ALA A 84 -14.98 -23.14 -32.84
N PHE A 85 -14.60 -24.31 -32.32
CA PHE A 85 -13.31 -24.95 -32.65
C PHE A 85 -13.09 -25.11 -34.17
N ALA A 86 -14.09 -25.61 -34.90
CA ALA A 86 -14.01 -25.77 -36.36
C ALA A 86 -13.69 -24.46 -37.11
N ALA A 87 -14.20 -23.32 -36.61
CA ALA A 87 -13.91 -22.00 -37.18
C ALA A 87 -12.50 -21.49 -36.80
N ALA A 88 -11.99 -21.90 -35.63
CA ALA A 88 -10.66 -21.54 -35.14
C ALA A 88 -9.54 -22.39 -35.74
N ALA A 89 -9.82 -23.63 -36.16
CA ALA A 89 -8.82 -24.64 -36.54
C ALA A 89 -7.80 -24.15 -37.59
N LYS A 90 -8.25 -23.46 -38.64
CA LYS A 90 -7.35 -22.89 -39.66
C LYS A 90 -6.39 -21.86 -39.07
N GLN A 91 -6.87 -21.03 -38.14
CA GLN A 91 -6.07 -19.98 -37.49
C GLN A 91 -5.14 -20.56 -36.40
N ILE A 92 -5.57 -21.59 -35.68
CA ILE A 92 -4.74 -22.38 -34.76
C ILE A 92 -3.53 -22.94 -35.52
N SER A 93 -3.79 -23.59 -36.67
CA SER A 93 -2.74 -24.15 -37.50
C SER A 93 -1.82 -23.08 -38.11
N SER A 94 -2.37 -21.96 -38.59
CA SER A 94 -1.57 -20.90 -39.20
C SER A 94 -0.63 -20.20 -38.20
N LEU A 95 -1.04 -20.09 -36.93
CA LEU A 95 -0.21 -19.57 -35.85
C LEU A 95 0.67 -20.64 -35.19
N GLY A 96 0.54 -21.91 -35.61
CA GLY A 96 1.32 -23.01 -35.03
C GLY A 96 1.01 -23.28 -33.55
N LEU A 97 -0.22 -22.99 -33.09
CA LEU A 97 -0.61 -23.26 -31.70
C LEU A 97 -0.71 -24.77 -31.47
N ARG A 98 -0.20 -25.22 -30.34
CA ARG A 98 -0.17 -26.64 -29.95
C ARG A 98 -1.24 -26.90 -28.91
N CYS A 99 -1.80 -28.10 -28.93
CA CYS A 99 -2.68 -28.56 -27.88
C CYS A 99 -1.86 -28.88 -26.63
N ASP A 100 -2.07 -28.14 -25.54
CA ASP A 100 -1.39 -28.40 -24.26
C ASP A 100 -2.15 -29.43 -23.42
N SER A 101 -3.48 -29.41 -23.51
CA SER A 101 -4.35 -30.35 -22.81
C SER A 101 -5.68 -30.49 -23.53
N THR A 102 -6.25 -31.69 -23.47
CA THR A 102 -7.61 -31.97 -23.93
C THR A 102 -8.23 -33.00 -23.02
N ASN A 103 -9.46 -32.74 -22.60
CA ASN A 103 -10.35 -33.70 -21.98
C ASN A 103 -11.72 -33.63 -22.67
N ALA A 104 -12.67 -34.45 -22.24
CA ALA A 104 -13.99 -34.54 -22.87
C ALA A 104 -14.76 -33.20 -22.89
N LYS A 105 -14.47 -32.27 -21.97
CA LYS A 105 -15.23 -31.01 -21.80
C LYS A 105 -14.44 -29.76 -22.18
N GLN A 106 -13.11 -29.85 -22.26
CA GLN A 106 -12.22 -28.70 -22.44
C GLN A 106 -10.99 -29.04 -23.26
N SER A 107 -10.53 -28.09 -24.06
CA SER A 107 -9.23 -28.15 -24.72
C SER A 107 -8.50 -26.81 -24.61
N CYS A 108 -7.19 -26.87 -24.43
CA CYS A 108 -6.32 -25.71 -24.35
C CYS A 108 -5.31 -25.74 -25.48
N TYR A 109 -5.24 -24.64 -26.24
CA TYR A 109 -4.24 -24.46 -27.28
C TYR A 109 -3.39 -23.24 -26.97
N SER A 110 -2.07 -23.40 -26.91
CA SER A 110 -1.17 -22.27 -26.73
C SER A 110 -0.01 -22.25 -27.72
N GLY A 111 0.64 -21.10 -27.82
CA GLY A 111 1.80 -20.93 -28.68
C GLY A 111 2.24 -19.48 -28.79
N MET A 112 3.33 -19.29 -29.52
CA MET A 112 3.93 -17.97 -29.72
C MET A 112 3.23 -17.22 -30.85
N THR A 113 2.80 -16.00 -30.58
CA THR A 113 2.34 -15.07 -31.60
C THR A 113 3.52 -14.42 -32.33
N PRO A 114 3.31 -13.83 -33.52
CA PRO A 114 4.35 -13.10 -34.25
C PRO A 114 4.98 -11.95 -33.44
N ASP A 115 4.25 -11.39 -32.49
CA ASP A 115 4.68 -10.29 -31.64
C ASP A 115 5.34 -10.78 -30.32
N SER A 116 5.74 -12.05 -30.25
CA SER A 116 6.41 -12.66 -29.10
C SER A 116 5.55 -12.73 -27.82
N PHE A 117 4.23 -12.92 -27.98
CA PHE A 117 3.33 -13.27 -26.88
C PHE A 117 3.08 -14.76 -26.84
N ASN A 118 2.89 -15.29 -25.64
CA ASN A 118 2.22 -16.57 -25.50
C ASN A 118 0.72 -16.31 -25.53
N ILE A 119 0.02 -16.82 -26.55
CA ILE A 119 -1.44 -16.86 -26.58
C ILE A 119 -1.91 -18.22 -26.06
N ALA A 120 -2.92 -18.24 -25.20
CA ALA A 120 -3.62 -19.45 -24.79
C ALA A 120 -5.12 -19.32 -25.06
N LEU A 121 -5.70 -20.34 -25.69
CA LEU A 121 -7.11 -20.44 -26.05
C LEU A 121 -7.74 -21.59 -25.28
N HIS A 122 -8.71 -21.29 -24.43
CA HIS A 122 -9.46 -22.28 -23.67
C HIS A 122 -10.83 -22.49 -24.31
N PHE A 123 -11.02 -23.67 -24.88
CA PHE A 123 -12.29 -24.12 -25.42
C PHE A 123 -13.06 -24.90 -24.35
N VAL A 124 -14.35 -24.63 -24.22
CA VAL A 124 -15.24 -25.30 -23.27
C VAL A 124 -16.49 -25.77 -24.01
N ALA A 125 -16.96 -26.97 -23.69
CA ALA A 125 -18.19 -27.55 -24.23
C ALA A 125 -19.43 -26.85 -23.61
N GLY A 126 -20.46 -26.60 -24.42
CA GLY A 126 -21.68 -25.93 -23.94
C GLY A 126 -22.61 -26.81 -23.11
N ASP A 127 -22.46 -28.13 -23.20
CA ASP A 127 -23.26 -29.16 -22.53
C ASP A 127 -22.39 -30.39 -22.22
N GLU A 128 -22.80 -31.24 -21.28
CA GLU A 128 -22.07 -32.42 -20.82
C GLU A 128 -21.92 -33.52 -21.89
N ASN A 129 -22.81 -33.52 -22.88
CA ASN A 129 -22.81 -34.48 -24.00
C ASN A 129 -22.21 -33.92 -25.29
N ALA A 130 -21.73 -32.67 -25.27
CA ALA A 130 -21.25 -32.00 -26.47
C ALA A 130 -19.91 -32.59 -26.93
N SER A 131 -19.76 -32.75 -28.25
CA SER A 131 -18.50 -33.23 -28.83
C SER A 131 -17.42 -32.15 -28.76
N VAL A 132 -16.14 -32.55 -28.89
CA VAL A 132 -15.02 -31.58 -28.95
C VAL A 132 -15.21 -30.54 -30.06
N ASP A 133 -15.85 -30.92 -31.16
CA ASP A 133 -16.14 -30.04 -32.30
C ASP A 133 -17.21 -28.97 -31.99
N GLU A 134 -18.00 -29.17 -30.93
CA GLU A 134 -19.01 -28.23 -30.44
C GLU A 134 -18.47 -27.28 -29.36
N THR A 135 -17.20 -27.43 -28.98
CA THR A 135 -16.56 -26.54 -28.01
C THR A 135 -16.35 -25.15 -28.59
N ARG A 136 -16.42 -24.15 -27.71
CA ARG A 136 -16.25 -22.73 -28.06
C ARG A 136 -15.20 -22.10 -27.18
N ILE A 137 -14.48 -21.11 -27.69
CA ILE A 137 -13.53 -20.34 -26.91
C ILE A 137 -14.27 -19.63 -25.77
N ALA A 138 -14.04 -20.07 -24.54
CA ALA A 138 -14.59 -19.45 -23.34
C ALA A 138 -13.61 -18.43 -22.75
N HIS A 139 -12.30 -18.63 -22.99
CA HIS A 139 -11.25 -17.77 -22.44
C HIS A 139 -10.05 -17.66 -23.39
N ILE A 140 -9.50 -16.45 -23.51
CA ILE A 140 -8.30 -16.11 -24.27
C ILE A 140 -7.34 -15.40 -23.31
N THR A 141 -6.10 -15.88 -23.22
CA THR A 141 -5.02 -15.22 -22.50
C THR A 141 -3.91 -14.82 -23.46
N LEU A 142 -3.40 -13.59 -23.32
CA LEU A 142 -2.16 -13.13 -23.93
C LEU A 142 -1.19 -12.79 -22.80
N SER A 143 -0.08 -13.51 -22.72
CA SER A 143 0.96 -13.29 -21.73
C SER A 143 2.26 -12.90 -22.41
N ARG A 144 2.96 -11.92 -21.86
CA ARG A 144 4.31 -11.58 -22.33
C ARG A 144 5.25 -12.75 -22.08
N VAL A 145 6.02 -13.13 -23.10
CA VAL A 145 7.15 -14.02 -22.89
C VAL A 145 8.34 -13.17 -22.51
N TYR A 146 8.83 -13.40 -21.31
CA TYR A 146 10.03 -12.74 -20.85
C TYR A 146 11.27 -13.45 -21.40
N PRO A 147 12.31 -12.70 -21.80
CA PRO A 147 13.61 -13.29 -22.06
C PRO A 147 14.09 -14.10 -20.87
N GLU A 148 14.94 -15.08 -21.13
CA GLU A 148 15.61 -15.88 -20.10
C GLU A 148 16.28 -14.96 -19.05
N GLY A 149 16.18 -15.35 -17.78
CA GLY A 149 16.69 -14.60 -16.63
C GLY A 149 15.94 -13.31 -16.29
N PHE A 150 14.83 -12.96 -16.96
CA PHE A 150 14.04 -11.78 -16.58
C PHE A 150 13.42 -11.91 -15.19
N LEU A 151 12.81 -13.06 -14.88
CA LEU A 151 12.22 -13.31 -13.57
C LEU A 151 13.29 -13.26 -12.47
N GLU A 152 14.47 -13.84 -12.73
CA GLU A 152 15.62 -13.77 -11.81
C GLU A 152 16.09 -12.33 -11.59
N ARG A 153 16.23 -11.53 -12.66
CA ARG A 153 16.57 -10.10 -12.55
C ARG A 153 15.50 -9.33 -11.77
N ARG A 154 14.22 -9.64 -11.97
CA ARG A 154 13.10 -9.03 -11.25
C ARG A 154 13.13 -9.38 -9.77
N THR A 155 13.26 -10.67 -9.44
CA THR A 155 13.42 -11.13 -8.05
C THR A 155 14.64 -10.51 -7.38
N ALA A 156 15.77 -10.43 -8.08
CA ALA A 156 16.98 -9.78 -7.55
C ALA A 156 16.80 -8.28 -7.33
N LEU A 157 16.10 -7.57 -8.23
CA LEU A 157 15.76 -6.16 -8.05
C LEU A 157 14.84 -5.95 -6.85
N HIS A 158 13.76 -6.74 -6.75
CA HIS A 158 12.83 -6.69 -5.63
C HIS A 158 13.54 -6.94 -4.29
N GLN A 159 14.40 -7.96 -4.23
CA GLN A 159 15.20 -8.23 -3.04
C GLN A 159 16.08 -7.02 -2.68
N ARG A 160 16.79 -6.44 -3.65
CA ARG A 160 17.63 -5.24 -3.40
C ARG A 160 16.82 -4.05 -2.88
N LEU A 161 15.64 -3.81 -3.44
CA LEU A 161 14.78 -2.71 -2.98
C LEU A 161 14.24 -2.96 -1.57
N THR A 162 13.81 -4.18 -1.29
CA THR A 162 13.38 -4.59 0.06
C THR A 162 14.53 -4.46 1.05
N ASP A 163 15.74 -4.90 0.69
CA ASP A 163 16.94 -4.75 1.52
C ASP A 163 17.29 -3.27 1.75
N GLU A 164 17.15 -2.43 0.73
CA GLU A 164 17.38 -0.98 0.83
C GLU A 164 16.35 -0.31 1.74
N ILE A 165 15.07 -0.63 1.59
CA ILE A 165 13.98 -0.15 2.46
C ILE A 165 14.23 -0.59 3.90
N GLN A 166 14.55 -1.86 4.12
CA GLN A 166 14.86 -2.39 5.44
C GLN A 166 16.08 -1.66 6.03
N SER A 167 17.15 -1.46 5.26
CA SER A 167 18.34 -0.73 5.72
C SER A 167 18.06 0.75 6.04
N ARG A 168 17.17 1.42 5.30
CA ARG A 168 16.70 2.77 5.63
C ARG A 168 15.93 2.76 6.95
N THR A 169 15.00 1.82 7.12
CA THR A 169 14.21 1.66 8.34
C THR A 169 15.09 1.34 9.56
N ASP A 170 16.08 0.46 9.42
CA ASP A 170 17.00 0.10 10.50
C ASP A 170 17.83 1.30 10.95
N ARG A 171 18.36 2.08 9.99
CA ARG A 171 19.10 3.32 10.30
C ARG A 171 18.22 4.37 10.96
N ALA A 172 17.00 4.58 10.45
CA ALA A 172 16.03 5.50 11.05
C ALA A 172 15.57 5.07 12.45
N ASN A 173 15.80 3.82 12.84
CA ASN A 173 15.48 3.26 14.15
C ASN A 173 16.70 3.07 15.06
N ALA A 174 17.90 3.52 14.66
CA ALA A 174 19.12 3.39 15.46
C ALA A 174 19.01 4.08 16.83
N TRP A 175 18.22 5.16 16.91
CA TRP A 175 17.90 5.87 18.16
C TRP A 175 17.38 4.96 19.28
N LYS A 176 16.78 3.81 18.95
CA LYS A 176 16.28 2.83 19.93
C LYS A 176 17.39 2.23 20.80
N LEU A 177 18.64 2.29 20.35
CA LEU A 177 19.80 1.85 21.11
C LEU A 177 20.30 2.91 22.11
N ILE A 178 19.78 4.13 22.03
CA ILE A 178 20.11 5.25 22.90
C ILE A 178 19.04 5.33 23.99
N THR A 179 19.33 4.81 25.19
CA THR A 179 18.32 4.64 26.24
C THR A 179 18.29 5.74 27.28
N ASP A 180 19.40 6.47 27.46
CA ASP A 180 19.62 7.31 28.65
C ASP A 180 19.72 8.82 28.34
N ASP A 181 19.68 9.21 27.07
CA ASP A 181 19.78 10.61 26.63
C ASP A 181 18.73 10.89 25.54
N ASP A 182 17.63 11.53 25.95
CA ASP A 182 16.51 11.85 25.07
C ASP A 182 16.94 12.78 23.93
N ASP A 183 17.83 13.74 24.19
CA ASP A 183 18.31 14.68 23.19
C ASP A 183 19.18 13.96 22.15
N ALA A 184 20.06 13.06 22.59
CA ALA A 184 20.85 12.24 21.67
C ALA A 184 19.95 11.31 20.85
N MET A 185 18.93 10.69 21.46
CA MET A 185 17.93 9.87 20.77
C MET A 185 17.22 10.66 19.67
N LEU A 186 16.72 11.87 19.99
CA LEU A 186 16.02 12.73 19.02
C LEU A 186 16.96 13.14 17.87
N MET A 187 18.20 13.50 18.17
CA MET A 187 19.15 13.94 17.15
C MET A 187 19.64 12.79 16.27
N ASP A 188 19.84 11.60 16.82
CA ASP A 188 20.22 10.41 16.06
C ASP A 188 19.10 10.02 15.08
N TRP A 189 17.85 9.96 15.55
CA TRP A 189 16.69 9.81 14.68
C TRP A 189 16.70 10.84 13.55
N ALA A 190 16.83 12.12 13.89
CA ALA A 190 16.75 13.20 12.93
C ALA A 190 17.84 13.11 11.85
N SER A 191 19.05 12.68 12.23
CA SER A 191 20.18 12.55 11.30
C SER A 191 20.04 11.38 10.31
N HIS A 192 19.20 10.40 10.62
CA HIS A 192 19.01 9.19 9.81
C HIS A 192 17.58 9.04 9.25
N SER A 193 16.65 9.92 9.64
CA SER A 193 15.26 9.85 9.22
C SER A 193 15.15 10.17 7.73
N LYS A 194 14.76 9.15 6.96
CA LYS A 194 14.44 9.24 5.54
C LYS A 194 13.37 8.21 5.15
N PRO A 195 12.16 8.31 5.74
CA PRO A 195 11.08 7.35 5.50
C PRO A 195 10.60 7.38 4.04
N TRP A 196 10.70 8.56 3.40
CA TRP A 196 10.34 8.78 2.00
C TRP A 196 11.39 9.65 1.31
N ASP A 197 11.35 9.72 -0.02
CA ASP A 197 12.30 10.51 -0.81
C ASP A 197 11.90 12.01 -0.89
N ASP A 198 10.82 12.39 -0.23
CA ASP A 198 10.22 13.73 -0.25
C ASP A 198 11.00 14.74 0.60
N TYR A 199 11.82 14.28 1.55
CA TYR A 199 12.58 15.13 2.47
C TYR A 199 14.03 14.68 2.62
N SER A 200 14.89 15.66 2.90
CA SER A 200 16.29 15.39 3.25
C SER A 200 16.43 15.18 4.75
N GLU A 201 17.40 14.36 5.18
CA GLU A 201 17.80 14.20 6.59
C GLU A 201 18.05 15.57 7.28
N SER A 202 18.56 16.55 6.53
CA SER A 202 18.80 17.91 7.04
C SER A 202 17.54 18.65 7.50
N GLU A 203 16.36 18.32 6.97
CA GLU A 203 15.09 18.90 7.38
C GLU A 203 14.61 18.33 8.71
N PHE A 204 14.78 17.02 8.92
CA PHE A 204 14.51 16.39 10.21
C PHE A 204 15.45 16.91 11.31
N VAL A 205 16.73 17.15 10.99
CA VAL A 205 17.68 17.80 11.93
C VAL A 205 17.25 19.21 12.30
N LYS A 206 16.75 20.01 11.35
CA LYS A 206 16.21 21.35 11.65
C LYS A 206 14.97 21.25 12.55
N PHE A 207 14.08 20.31 12.27
CA PHE A 207 12.89 20.05 13.08
C PHE A 207 13.25 19.64 14.52
N ALA A 208 14.19 18.71 14.70
CA ALA A 208 14.66 18.28 16.01
C ALA A 208 15.27 19.44 16.81
N ASN A 209 16.13 20.26 16.20
CA ASN A 209 16.70 21.43 16.86
C ASN A 209 15.63 22.46 17.27
N TRP A 210 14.64 22.68 16.40
CA TRP A 210 13.51 23.55 16.73
C TRP A 210 12.71 22.99 17.91
N LEU A 211 12.39 21.69 17.90
CA LEU A 211 11.61 21.02 18.95
C LEU A 211 12.24 21.17 20.33
N LYS A 212 13.58 21.08 20.40
CA LYS A 212 14.36 21.32 21.62
C LYS A 212 14.19 22.73 22.18
N SER A 213 14.12 23.73 21.29
CA SER A 213 13.94 25.14 21.66
C SER A 213 12.47 25.58 21.83
N ALA A 214 11.53 24.76 21.36
CA ALA A 214 10.11 25.06 21.32
C ALA A 214 9.49 25.00 22.73
N GLY A 215 8.50 25.84 22.99
CA GLY A 215 7.70 25.79 24.22
C GLY A 215 6.69 24.64 24.21
N PRO A 216 6.02 24.35 25.35
CA PRO A 216 5.16 23.18 25.47
C PRO A 216 3.90 23.22 24.58
N ASP A 217 3.38 24.40 24.25
CA ASP A 217 2.30 24.57 23.28
C ASP A 217 2.72 24.28 21.84
N GLU A 218 3.93 24.71 21.49
CA GLU A 218 4.51 24.44 20.17
C GLU A 218 4.82 22.95 20.03
N ARG A 219 5.32 22.31 21.09
CA ARG A 219 5.48 20.85 21.16
C ARG A 219 4.14 20.12 21.07
N HIS A 220 3.07 20.64 21.66
CA HIS A 220 1.72 20.10 21.48
C HIS A 220 1.32 20.12 20.00
N MET A 221 1.51 21.25 19.32
CA MET A 221 1.25 21.36 17.88
C MET A 221 2.11 20.40 17.05
N ALA A 222 3.38 20.23 17.44
CA ALA A 222 4.29 19.29 16.79
C ALA A 222 3.80 17.84 16.95
N ALA A 223 3.42 17.42 18.14
CA ALA A 223 2.85 16.09 18.38
C ALA A 223 1.58 15.88 17.54
N PHE A 224 0.76 16.92 17.45
CA PHE A 224 -0.50 16.90 16.73
C PHE A 224 -0.38 16.79 15.21
N LEU A 225 0.68 17.37 14.63
CA LEU A 225 0.93 17.39 13.19
C LEU A 225 1.98 16.37 12.75
N CYS A 226 2.64 15.68 13.69
CA CYS A 226 3.65 14.67 13.39
C CYS A 226 3.06 13.58 12.50
N ASN A 227 3.72 13.26 11.39
CA ASN A 227 3.42 12.02 10.67
C ASN A 227 4.09 10.87 11.43
N TRP A 228 3.28 9.93 11.92
CA TRP A 228 3.74 8.80 12.73
C TRP A 228 4.57 7.80 11.91
N ASP A 229 4.43 7.80 10.59
CA ASP A 229 5.29 7.02 9.67
C ASP A 229 6.74 7.52 9.66
N TYR A 230 7.03 8.70 10.21
CA TYR A 230 8.39 9.22 10.33
C TYR A 230 9.13 8.63 11.54
N GLY A 231 8.47 7.78 12.33
CA GLY A 231 9.01 7.20 13.55
C GLY A 231 8.53 7.91 14.81
N LEU A 232 8.69 7.24 15.94
CA LEU A 232 8.13 7.69 17.23
C LEU A 232 9.09 8.51 18.08
N ALA A 233 10.36 8.65 17.69
CA ALA A 233 11.36 9.35 18.50
C ALA A 233 10.96 10.79 18.89
N PRO A 234 10.36 11.62 18.01
CA PRO A 234 9.88 12.94 18.38
C PRO A 234 8.76 12.89 19.42
N LEU A 235 7.83 11.94 19.29
CA LEU A 235 6.70 11.80 20.21
C LEU A 235 7.17 11.31 21.58
N ILE A 236 8.08 10.33 21.62
CA ILE A 236 8.75 9.87 22.85
C ILE A 236 9.46 11.05 23.51
N TRP A 237 10.26 11.80 22.76
CA TRP A 237 10.97 12.96 23.29
C TRP A 237 10.01 13.99 23.90
N ILE A 238 8.90 14.31 23.22
CA ILE A 238 7.90 15.27 23.70
C ILE A 238 7.27 14.80 25.02
N VAL A 239 6.84 13.54 25.13
CA VAL A 239 6.18 13.04 26.36
C VAL A 239 7.14 12.91 27.54
N ARG A 240 8.46 12.93 27.31
CA ARG A 240 9.47 12.89 28.37
C ARG A 240 9.86 14.25 28.93
N GLN A 241 9.46 15.34 28.28
CA GLN A 241 9.76 16.70 28.76
C GLN A 241 9.03 16.99 30.08
N ASP A 242 9.73 17.63 31.01
CA ASP A 242 9.21 18.00 32.33
C ASP A 242 8.08 19.03 32.27
N ASP A 243 8.10 19.90 31.26
CA ASP A 243 7.06 20.89 30.97
C ASP A 243 5.91 20.38 30.09
N CYS A 244 5.91 19.07 29.77
CA CYS A 244 4.88 18.47 28.91
C CYS A 244 3.49 18.59 29.55
N ASP A 245 2.53 19.08 28.77
CA ASP A 245 1.13 19.15 29.19
C ASP A 245 0.48 17.77 29.17
N ILE A 246 -0.35 17.47 30.17
CA ILE A 246 -1.11 16.22 30.21
C ILE A 246 -2.00 16.03 28.98
N ALA A 247 -2.51 17.10 28.37
CA ALA A 247 -3.26 17.02 27.12
C ALA A 247 -2.39 16.54 25.94
N THR A 248 -1.12 16.95 25.89
CA THR A 248 -0.17 16.46 24.88
C THR A 248 0.13 14.99 25.10
N ALA A 249 0.38 14.58 26.35
CA ALA A 249 0.61 13.17 26.69
C ALA A 249 -0.61 12.29 26.36
N LEU A 250 -1.83 12.77 26.64
CA LEU A 250 -3.07 12.07 26.30
C LEU A 250 -3.28 11.97 24.78
N TYR A 251 -2.98 13.03 24.04
CA TYR A 251 -3.04 13.00 22.58
C TYR A 251 -2.13 11.90 22.01
N VAL A 252 -0.87 11.83 22.47
CA VAL A 252 0.06 10.79 22.05
C VAL A 252 -0.40 9.40 22.53
N PHE A 253 -0.86 9.27 23.77
CA PHE A 253 -1.38 8.02 24.31
C PHE A 253 -2.53 7.45 23.46
N PHE A 254 -3.54 8.25 23.16
CA PHE A 254 -4.67 7.81 22.32
C PHE A 254 -4.29 7.61 20.86
N GLY A 255 -3.30 8.34 20.36
CA GLY A 255 -2.71 8.12 19.03
C GLY A 255 -2.04 6.76 18.88
N CYS A 256 -1.59 6.13 19.97
CA CYS A 256 -1.05 4.77 19.98
C CYS A 256 -2.13 3.67 19.86
N ASP A 257 -3.39 4.04 19.63
CA ASP A 257 -4.55 3.15 19.55
C ASP A 257 -4.69 2.16 20.73
N PRO A 258 -5.01 2.65 21.94
CA PRO A 258 -5.23 1.79 23.10
C PRO A 258 -6.29 0.71 22.89
N ALA A 259 -7.25 0.94 21.98
CA ALA A 259 -8.30 -0.04 21.68
C ALA A 259 -7.72 -1.29 21.02
N TYR A 260 -6.75 -1.14 20.12
CA TYR A 260 -6.01 -2.25 19.52
C TYR A 260 -5.27 -3.07 20.59
N HIS A 261 -4.71 -2.41 21.60
CA HIS A 261 -3.87 -3.06 22.61
C HIS A 261 -4.62 -3.73 23.77
N LEU A 262 -5.95 -3.62 23.84
CA LEU A 262 -6.78 -4.24 24.88
C LEU A 262 -6.59 -5.75 24.98
N GLU A 263 -6.37 -6.44 23.86
CA GLU A 263 -6.22 -7.90 23.86
C GLU A 263 -4.96 -8.37 24.60
N PHE A 264 -3.94 -7.53 24.70
CA PHE A 264 -2.67 -7.85 25.34
C PHE A 264 -2.70 -7.67 26.85
N GLU A 265 -3.69 -6.96 27.40
CA GLU A 265 -3.84 -6.73 28.85
C GLU A 265 -2.56 -6.17 29.51
N GLY A 266 -1.86 -5.27 28.82
CA GLY A 266 -0.61 -4.70 29.32
C GLY A 266 0.60 -5.66 29.30
N ASP A 267 0.44 -6.89 28.81
CA ASP A 267 1.53 -7.85 28.67
C ASP A 267 2.30 -7.61 27.37
N ARG A 268 3.43 -6.91 27.53
CA ARG A 268 4.37 -6.58 26.47
C ARG A 268 4.88 -7.80 25.68
N SER A 269 4.94 -9.00 26.29
CA SER A 269 5.46 -10.21 25.62
C SER A 269 4.50 -10.76 24.55
N ARG A 270 3.22 -10.36 24.60
CA ARG A 270 2.17 -10.80 23.67
C ARG A 270 2.05 -9.90 22.45
N VAL A 271 2.78 -8.78 22.42
CA VAL A 271 2.74 -7.80 21.34
C VAL A 271 3.80 -8.17 20.29
N SER A 272 3.36 -8.57 19.10
CA SER A 272 4.26 -8.89 17.98
C SER A 272 4.35 -7.78 16.92
N HIS A 273 3.36 -6.88 16.90
CA HIS A 273 3.27 -5.76 15.97
C HIS A 273 3.04 -4.46 16.75
N SER A 274 3.56 -3.35 16.24
CA SER A 274 3.44 -2.03 16.89
C SER A 274 3.98 -2.02 18.32
N ILE A 275 5.06 -2.74 18.54
CA ILE A 275 5.73 -2.87 19.84
C ILE A 275 6.12 -1.50 20.40
N GLU A 276 6.60 -0.61 19.54
CA GLU A 276 7.06 0.71 19.91
C GLU A 276 5.91 1.64 20.29
N ALA A 277 4.78 1.53 19.59
CA ALA A 277 3.57 2.26 19.95
C ALA A 277 3.03 1.78 21.31
N PHE A 278 3.06 0.47 21.54
CA PHE A 278 2.72 -0.10 22.85
C PHE A 278 3.66 0.41 23.96
N ASP A 279 4.98 0.43 23.73
CA ASP A 279 5.96 0.91 24.71
C ASP A 279 5.75 2.39 25.04
N LEU A 280 5.56 3.24 24.02
CA LEU A 280 5.23 4.65 24.19
C LEU A 280 3.91 4.84 24.96
N MET A 281 2.87 4.08 24.61
CA MET A 281 1.58 4.12 25.30
C MET A 281 1.72 3.75 26.78
N MET A 282 2.45 2.68 27.09
CA MET A 282 2.64 2.22 28.47
C MET A 282 3.55 3.16 29.27
N GLU A 283 4.56 3.76 28.65
CA GLU A 283 5.38 4.80 29.30
C GLU A 283 4.54 6.04 29.61
N ALA A 284 3.75 6.53 28.64
CA ALA A 284 2.88 7.67 28.86
C ALA A 284 1.86 7.40 29.97
N LYS A 285 1.28 6.20 29.99
CA LYS A 285 0.38 5.72 31.06
C LYS A 285 1.07 5.77 32.42
N ASP A 286 2.24 5.17 32.56
CA ASP A 286 2.97 5.12 33.84
C ASP A 286 3.31 6.54 34.35
N ARG A 287 3.79 7.41 33.47
CA ARG A 287 4.04 8.83 33.79
C ARG A 287 2.78 9.56 34.25
N MET A 288 1.65 9.34 33.58
CA MET A 288 0.36 9.92 34.00
C MET A 288 -0.04 9.43 35.38
N GLU A 289 0.03 8.13 35.64
CA GLU A 289 -0.36 7.54 36.93
C GLU A 289 0.55 7.97 38.08
N ASN A 290 1.83 8.23 37.79
CA ASN A 290 2.81 8.73 38.76
C ASN A 290 2.79 10.26 38.93
N GLY A 291 1.90 10.96 38.23
CA GLY A 291 1.73 12.41 38.37
C GLY A 291 2.85 13.25 37.76
N PHE A 292 3.59 12.70 36.78
CA PHE A 292 4.71 13.39 36.12
C PHE A 292 4.28 14.67 35.40
N TYR A 293 3.10 14.66 34.75
CA TYR A 293 2.59 15.80 34.01
C TYR A 293 1.88 16.78 34.94
N GLU A 294 2.65 17.72 35.51
CA GLU A 294 2.12 18.76 36.40
C GLU A 294 1.34 19.84 35.63
N ARG A 295 1.70 20.07 34.37
CA ARG A 295 1.07 21.06 33.50
C ARG A 295 -0.25 20.54 32.92
N SER A 296 -1.31 21.35 33.02
CA SER A 296 -2.65 21.06 32.49
C SER A 296 -3.32 22.37 32.03
N GLU A 297 -2.71 23.03 31.05
CA GLU A 297 -3.19 24.30 30.50
C GLU A 297 -3.87 24.15 29.14
N ILE A 298 -3.76 22.99 28.48
CA ILE A 298 -4.34 22.72 27.17
C ILE A 298 -5.61 21.88 27.32
N TYR A 299 -6.64 22.24 26.54
CA TYR A 299 -7.90 21.51 26.55
C TYR A 299 -7.76 20.12 25.91
N PHE A 300 -8.32 19.09 26.56
CA PHE A 300 -8.45 17.75 25.98
C PHE A 300 -9.77 17.08 26.40
N ASP A 301 -10.46 16.45 25.44
CA ASP A 301 -11.69 15.70 25.68
C ASP A 301 -11.45 14.21 25.39
N THR A 302 -11.45 13.39 26.45
CA THR A 302 -11.20 11.96 26.33
C THR A 302 -12.46 11.18 25.93
N GLN A 303 -13.63 11.80 25.91
CA GLN A 303 -14.91 11.08 25.72
C GLN A 303 -15.02 10.41 24.36
N ASN A 304 -14.52 11.05 23.29
CA ASN A 304 -14.58 10.45 21.97
C ASN A 304 -13.69 9.20 21.88
N ASP A 305 -12.49 9.25 22.43
CA ASP A 305 -11.56 8.11 22.45
C ASP A 305 -12.10 6.98 23.33
N MET A 306 -12.64 7.31 24.50
CA MET A 306 -13.31 6.36 25.37
C MET A 306 -14.52 5.69 24.69
N ARG A 307 -15.26 6.44 23.86
CA ARG A 307 -16.35 5.88 23.04
C ARG A 307 -15.84 4.92 21.96
N ILE A 308 -14.68 5.19 21.36
CA ILE A 308 -14.04 4.27 20.39
C ILE A 308 -13.68 2.97 21.10
N ILE A 309 -12.98 3.05 22.24
CA ILE A 309 -12.60 1.90 23.07
C ILE A 309 -13.84 1.08 23.47
N ALA A 310 -14.92 1.73 23.90
CA ALA A 310 -16.16 1.05 24.32
C ALA A 310 -16.79 0.17 23.21
N LYS A 311 -16.56 0.46 21.93
CA LYS A 311 -17.07 -0.38 20.82
C LYS A 311 -16.51 -1.79 20.84
N TYR A 312 -15.32 -1.97 21.40
CA TYR A 312 -14.64 -3.27 21.52
C TYR A 312 -15.14 -4.09 22.71
N LYS A 313 -16.07 -3.54 23.51
CA LYS A 313 -16.65 -4.19 24.70
C LYS A 313 -15.58 -4.78 25.64
N PRO A 314 -14.55 -4.00 26.02
CA PRO A 314 -13.48 -4.51 26.87
C PRO A 314 -14.00 -4.94 28.22
N THR A 315 -13.34 -5.93 28.81
CA THR A 315 -13.51 -6.28 30.21
C THR A 315 -12.88 -5.22 31.11
N GLN A 316 -13.31 -5.15 32.38
CA GLN A 316 -12.69 -4.23 33.35
C GLN A 316 -11.18 -4.47 33.48
N ARG A 317 -10.75 -5.74 33.47
CA ARG A 317 -9.33 -6.12 33.53
C ARG A 317 -8.52 -5.53 32.37
N GLN A 318 -9.07 -5.54 31.16
CA GLN A 318 -8.41 -4.95 29.98
C GLN A 318 -8.31 -3.42 30.11
N LEU A 319 -9.39 -2.78 30.57
CA LEU A 319 -9.40 -1.33 30.81
C LEU A 319 -8.37 -0.95 31.88
N ASP A 320 -8.33 -1.64 33.01
CA ASP A 320 -7.40 -1.36 34.12
C ASP A 320 -5.93 -1.56 33.72
N ALA A 321 -5.68 -2.49 32.78
CA ALA A 321 -4.34 -2.76 32.30
C ALA A 321 -3.83 -1.70 31.31
N VAL A 322 -4.72 -1.17 30.46
CA VAL A 322 -4.33 -0.30 29.34
C VAL A 322 -4.55 1.19 29.62
N LEU A 323 -5.60 1.55 30.36
CA LEU A 323 -5.94 2.96 30.59
C LEU A 323 -5.29 3.53 31.86
N PRO A 324 -4.87 4.81 31.85
CA PRO A 324 -4.41 5.47 33.06
C PRO A 324 -5.54 5.56 34.10
N LYS A 325 -5.25 5.14 35.34
CA LYS A 325 -6.23 5.15 36.46
C LYS A 325 -6.80 6.53 36.79
N ASN A 326 -6.05 7.60 36.51
CA ASN A 326 -6.38 8.97 36.85
C ASN A 326 -6.89 9.80 35.66
N ILE A 327 -7.30 9.15 34.58
CA ILE A 327 -7.82 9.84 33.40
C ILE A 327 -9.13 10.57 33.72
N LYS A 328 -9.21 11.85 33.34
CA LYS A 328 -10.43 12.65 33.47
C LYS A 328 -11.21 12.65 32.16
N PRO A 329 -12.56 12.76 32.22
CA PRO A 329 -13.37 12.93 31.00
C PRO A 329 -12.97 14.17 30.19
N VAL A 330 -12.60 15.25 30.88
CA VAL A 330 -12.20 16.52 30.30
C VAL A 330 -11.04 17.11 31.10
N TYR A 331 -10.05 17.63 30.39
CA TYR A 331 -9.00 18.50 30.91
C TYR A 331 -9.28 19.92 30.39
N GLU A 332 -9.50 20.84 31.31
CA GLU A 332 -9.78 22.24 31.00
C GLU A 332 -8.50 22.97 30.57
N GLY A 333 -8.65 23.95 29.69
CA GLY A 333 -7.49 24.70 29.20
C GLY A 333 -7.81 25.52 27.96
N ARG A 334 -6.77 26.10 27.37
CA ARG A 334 -6.86 26.75 26.07
C ARG A 334 -6.98 25.69 24.97
N ARG A 335 -7.85 25.94 23.99
CA ARG A 335 -7.87 25.17 22.75
C ARG A 335 -6.76 25.69 21.87
N ILE A 336 -5.88 24.80 21.45
CA ILE A 336 -4.88 25.11 20.44
C ILE A 336 -5.50 24.69 19.10
N ASP A 337 -5.88 25.67 18.29
CA ASP A 337 -6.39 25.42 16.95
C ASP A 337 -5.28 24.87 16.05
N ARG A 338 -5.66 24.05 15.06
CA ARG A 338 -4.75 23.48 14.05
C ARG A 338 -4.20 24.56 13.11
N GLU A 339 -3.41 25.49 13.62
CA GLU A 339 -2.70 26.47 12.80
C GLU A 339 -1.21 26.14 12.79
N ASN A 340 -0.70 25.76 11.61
CA ASN A 340 0.71 25.45 11.41
C ASN A 340 1.55 26.74 11.52
N ARG A 341 2.16 26.97 12.69
CA ARG A 341 3.03 28.12 12.98
C ARG A 341 4.34 27.69 13.65
N PHE A 342 5.07 26.71 13.09
CA PHE A 342 6.37 26.23 13.60
C PHE A 342 7.49 27.29 13.58
N GLY A 343 7.37 28.40 14.29
CA GLY A 343 8.38 29.48 14.32
C GLY A 343 8.72 30.08 12.95
N GLY A 344 7.83 29.98 11.95
CA GLY A 344 8.09 30.38 10.57
C GLY A 344 8.79 29.32 9.70
N LEU A 345 9.06 28.13 10.24
CA LEU A 345 9.51 26.98 9.45
C LEU A 345 8.37 26.53 8.54
N ARG A 346 8.55 26.74 7.23
CA ARG A 346 7.83 25.99 6.20
C ARG A 346 8.48 24.61 6.09
N SER A 347 8.34 23.76 7.11
CA SER A 347 8.70 22.35 6.95
C SER A 347 7.59 21.69 6.09
N PRO A 348 7.89 21.17 4.89
CA PRO A 348 6.84 20.94 3.89
C PRO A 348 5.92 19.74 4.16
N SER A 349 6.08 19.00 5.25
CA SER A 349 5.17 17.90 5.65
C SER A 349 4.03 18.30 6.59
N PHE A 350 3.95 19.58 6.98
CA PHE A 350 2.88 20.06 7.88
C PHE A 350 1.86 20.98 7.19
N VAL A 351 1.88 21.04 5.86
CA VAL A 351 0.83 21.70 5.08
C VAL A 351 -0.40 20.78 5.12
N ILE A 352 -1.45 21.22 5.81
CA ILE A 352 -2.79 20.69 5.61
C ILE A 352 -3.24 21.19 4.23
N ASP A 353 -3.58 20.27 3.33
CA ASP A 353 -4.44 20.59 2.18
C ASP A 353 -5.84 20.98 2.67
#